data_AF-A0A8H3D4V6-F1
#
_entry.id   AF-A0A8H3D4V6-F1
#
_cell.length_a   1.000
_cell.length_b   1.000
_cell.length_c   1.000
_cell.angle_alpha   90.00
_cell.angle_beta   90.00
_cell.angle_gamma   90.00
#
_symmetry.space_group_name_H-M   'P 1'
#
loop_
_entity.id
_entity.type
_entity.pdbx_description
1 polymer ?
#
loop_
_entity_poly.entity_id
_entity_poly.type
_entity_poly.pdbx_seq_one_letter_code
_entity_poly.pdbx_strand_id
1 'polypeptide(L)'
;MRVAAFLLAVPAVLAFDYTVGVGKDETTGKVGMGFDPSSVRPQAGDRIIFEFRAGSHSAVESTFTNPCIPKTDGFNSGVVTVPDGTPVDASGLPTAEYIVKDTNPVWFFDQAGGLCTKGAVFSINPELTNGGQTAGQFRANAEASDPSTASVAPTSAAASSTASAADKSQTSTAASASQTSSTNSATTMAGFSMGATLAAFGSWLLI
;
A
#
# COMPACT_ATOMS: atom_id res chain seq x y z
N MET A 1 -30.55 -61.02 10.02
CA MET A 1 -29.72 -59.89 10.51
C MET A 1 -29.67 -58.85 9.40
N ARG A 2 -30.31 -57.69 9.56
CA ARG A 2 -30.26 -56.60 8.56
C ARG A 2 -29.16 -55.63 8.98
N VAL A 3 -28.08 -55.58 8.22
CA VAL A 3 -27.00 -54.61 8.41
C VAL A 3 -27.49 -53.28 7.84
N ALA A 4 -27.76 -52.31 8.71
CA ALA A 4 -28.05 -50.95 8.29
C ALA A 4 -26.72 -50.27 7.90
N ALA A 5 -26.56 -49.95 6.63
CA ALA A 5 -25.44 -49.13 6.15
C ALA A 5 -25.74 -47.67 6.48
N PHE A 6 -25.00 -47.10 7.45
CA PHE A 6 -25.01 -45.67 7.71
C PHE A 6 -24.11 -44.98 6.67
N LEU A 7 -24.73 -44.27 5.73
CA LEU A 7 -24.03 -43.31 4.86
C LEU A 7 -23.58 -42.13 5.72
N LEU A 8 -22.28 -42.07 6.03
CA LEU A 8 -21.66 -40.88 6.60
C LEU A 8 -21.67 -39.77 5.54
N ALA A 9 -22.57 -38.80 5.69
CA ALA A 9 -22.51 -37.56 4.93
C ALA A 9 -21.25 -36.80 5.38
N VAL A 10 -20.24 -36.71 4.52
CA VAL A 10 -19.08 -35.84 4.75
C VAL A 10 -19.54 -34.40 4.51
N PRO A 11 -19.48 -33.51 5.51
CA PRO A 11 -19.77 -32.10 5.27
C PRO A 11 -18.70 -31.53 4.32
N ALA A 12 -19.11 -31.08 3.14
CA ALA A 12 -18.26 -30.32 2.26
C ALA A 12 -18.10 -28.91 2.85
N VAL A 13 -16.92 -28.59 3.37
CA VAL A 13 -16.58 -27.23 3.78
C VAL A 13 -16.30 -26.45 2.49
N LEU A 14 -17.17 -25.50 2.16
CA LEU A 14 -16.98 -24.60 1.03
C LEU A 14 -16.07 -23.46 1.48
N ALA A 15 -14.94 -23.27 0.79
CA ALA A 15 -14.08 -22.10 0.97
C ALA A 15 -14.81 -20.85 0.48
N PHE A 16 -14.93 -19.85 1.35
CA PHE A 16 -15.51 -18.55 1.01
C PHE A 16 -14.43 -17.55 0.59
N ASP A 17 -14.77 -16.66 -0.33
CA ASP A 17 -13.87 -15.62 -0.85
C ASP A 17 -14.17 -14.26 -0.20
N TYR A 18 -13.21 -13.75 0.57
CA TYR A 18 -13.23 -12.39 1.10
C TYR A 18 -12.44 -11.47 0.16
N THR A 19 -13.14 -10.63 -0.60
CA THR A 19 -12.48 -9.60 -1.41
C THR A 19 -12.16 -8.38 -0.56
N VAL A 20 -10.89 -7.95 -0.58
CA VAL A 20 -10.37 -6.80 0.16
C VAL A 20 -9.74 -5.84 -0.85
N GLY A 21 -10.29 -4.63 -0.96
CA GLY A 21 -9.74 -3.58 -1.81
C GLY A 21 -8.50 -2.95 -1.18
N VAL A 22 -7.35 -3.04 -1.84
CA VAL A 22 -6.09 -2.40 -1.41
C VAL A 22 -5.93 -1.06 -2.14
N GLY A 23 -5.63 0.01 -1.42
CA GLY A 23 -5.68 1.36 -1.99
C GLY A 23 -7.09 1.94 -2.04
N LYS A 24 -7.96 1.46 -1.14
CA LYS A 24 -9.33 1.92 -0.99
C LYS A 24 -9.52 2.42 0.44
N ASP A 25 -10.04 3.63 0.57
CA ASP A 25 -10.35 4.20 1.88
C ASP A 25 -11.66 3.60 2.39
N GLU A 26 -11.61 2.92 3.54
CA GLU A 26 -12.75 2.22 4.15
C GLU A 26 -13.88 3.17 4.56
N THR A 27 -13.58 4.43 4.87
CA THR A 27 -14.59 5.40 5.33
C THR A 27 -15.40 5.97 4.17
N THR A 28 -14.73 6.24 3.05
CA THR A 28 -15.31 6.90 1.88
C THR A 28 -15.68 5.92 0.77
N GLY A 29 -15.10 4.72 0.77
CA GLY A 29 -15.25 3.72 -0.28
C GLY A 29 -14.59 4.12 -1.61
N LYS A 30 -13.73 5.14 -1.62
CA LYS A 30 -13.08 5.66 -2.84
C LYS A 30 -11.62 5.21 -2.92
N VAL A 31 -11.00 5.43 -4.09
CA VAL A 31 -9.54 5.32 -4.23
C VAL A 31 -8.87 6.17 -3.15
N GLY A 32 -7.90 5.59 -2.46
CA GLY A 32 -7.23 6.21 -1.33
C GLY A 32 -6.11 5.33 -0.80
N MET A 33 -5.94 5.34 0.51
CA MET A 33 -4.97 4.47 1.19
C MET A 33 -5.71 3.49 2.11
N GLY A 34 -5.08 2.35 2.37
CA GLY A 34 -5.60 1.35 3.29
C GLY A 34 -6.30 0.19 2.60
N PHE A 35 -7.07 -0.53 3.41
CA PHE A 35 -7.76 -1.76 3.06
C PHE A 35 -9.25 -1.60 3.36
N ASP A 36 -10.09 -2.01 2.42
CA ASP A 36 -11.54 -2.01 2.58
C ASP A 36 -12.11 -3.40 2.26
N PRO A 37 -12.66 -4.13 3.25
CA PRO A 37 -12.67 -3.79 4.67
C PRO A 37 -11.27 -3.89 5.32
N SER A 38 -11.04 -3.17 6.42
CA SER A 38 -9.76 -3.21 7.16
C SER A 38 -9.64 -4.40 8.11
N SER A 39 -10.74 -5.12 8.33
CA SER A 39 -10.74 -6.34 9.13
C SER A 39 -11.78 -7.36 8.67
N VAL A 40 -11.41 -8.64 8.71
CA VAL A 40 -12.28 -9.78 8.40
C VAL A 40 -12.12 -10.89 9.44
N ARG A 41 -13.10 -11.81 9.51
CA ARG A 41 -13.05 -13.00 10.36
C ARG A 41 -13.38 -14.32 9.61
N PRO A 42 -12.50 -14.76 8.71
CA PRO A 42 -12.67 -15.99 7.93
C PRO A 42 -12.43 -17.27 8.75
N GLN A 43 -12.87 -18.41 8.22
CA GLN A 43 -12.52 -19.74 8.71
C GLN A 43 -11.28 -20.30 7.99
N ALA A 44 -10.69 -21.34 8.56
CA ALA A 44 -9.60 -22.07 7.91
C ALA A 44 -10.07 -22.64 6.55
N GLY A 45 -9.29 -22.41 5.51
CA GLY A 45 -9.60 -22.81 4.13
C GLY A 45 -10.26 -21.72 3.28
N ASP A 46 -10.75 -20.63 3.88
CA ASP A 46 -11.24 -19.46 3.14
C ASP A 46 -10.08 -18.74 2.45
N ARG A 47 -10.40 -17.93 1.43
CA ARG A 47 -9.42 -17.12 0.69
C ARG A 47 -9.65 -15.64 0.93
N ILE A 48 -8.56 -14.92 1.11
CA ILE A 48 -8.53 -13.46 1.05
C ILE A 48 -8.01 -13.06 -0.33
N ILE A 49 -8.84 -12.36 -1.09
CA ILE A 49 -8.51 -11.84 -2.41
C ILE A 49 -8.20 -10.35 -2.25
N PHE A 50 -6.92 -10.00 -2.25
CA PHE A 50 -6.48 -8.61 -2.26
C PHE A 50 -6.61 -8.07 -3.68
N GLU A 51 -7.54 -7.14 -3.90
CA GLU A 51 -7.76 -6.49 -5.20
C GLU A 51 -7.20 -5.07 -5.19
N PHE A 52 -6.23 -4.78 -6.06
CA PHE A 52 -5.48 -3.54 -6.02
C PHE A 52 -6.18 -2.43 -6.81
N ARG A 53 -6.44 -1.30 -6.17
CA ARG A 53 -7.00 -0.08 -6.79
C ARG A 53 -5.89 0.78 -7.39
N ALA A 54 -6.29 1.85 -8.09
CA ALA A 54 -5.38 2.84 -8.66
C ALA A 54 -4.35 3.33 -7.64
N GLY A 55 -3.08 3.41 -8.05
CA GLY A 55 -1.96 3.74 -7.18
C GLY A 55 -0.93 2.62 -7.10
N SER A 56 0.05 2.77 -6.21
CA SER A 56 1.05 1.75 -5.91
C SER A 56 0.82 1.23 -4.50
N HIS A 57 0.45 -0.04 -4.40
CA HIS A 57 -0.01 -0.66 -3.17
C HIS A 57 0.53 -2.07 -3.01
N SER A 58 0.46 -2.60 -1.81
CA SER A 58 0.89 -3.95 -1.48
C SER A 58 0.09 -4.51 -0.32
N ALA A 59 0.03 -5.84 -0.26
CA ALA A 59 -0.38 -6.60 0.92
C ALA A 59 0.81 -7.45 1.37
N VAL A 60 1.36 -7.11 2.52
CA VAL A 60 2.52 -7.79 3.12
C VAL A 60 2.18 -8.21 4.53
N GLU A 61 2.42 -9.48 4.85
CA GLU A 61 2.22 -10.01 6.20
C GLU A 61 3.27 -9.44 7.16
N SER A 62 2.82 -9.03 8.33
CA SER A 62 3.65 -8.53 9.42
C SER A 62 3.29 -9.21 10.74
N THR A 63 3.83 -8.69 11.84
CA THR A 63 3.44 -9.13 13.19
C THR A 63 2.70 -8.02 13.90
N PHE A 64 1.83 -8.39 14.84
CA PHE A 64 1.07 -7.43 15.65
C PHE A 64 1.94 -6.35 16.31
N THR A 65 3.14 -6.75 16.75
CA THR A 65 4.13 -5.89 17.42
C THR A 65 5.01 -5.09 16.47
N ASN A 66 5.13 -5.51 15.21
CA ASN A 66 5.96 -4.86 14.19
C ASN A 66 5.12 -4.68 12.90
N PRO A 67 4.08 -3.84 12.94
CA PRO A 67 3.08 -3.75 11.87
C PRO A 67 3.66 -3.34 10.52
N CYS A 68 4.70 -2.50 10.50
CA CYS A 68 5.30 -1.97 9.28
C CYS A 68 6.59 -2.66 8.86
N ILE A 69 6.84 -3.88 9.36
CA ILE A 69 8.01 -4.68 9.02
C ILE A 69 7.54 -6.00 8.40
N PRO A 70 8.04 -6.39 7.22
CA PRO A 70 7.72 -7.69 6.63
C PRO A 70 8.08 -8.83 7.58
N LYS A 71 7.13 -9.73 7.82
CA LYS A 71 7.38 -10.96 8.55
C LYS A 71 8.27 -11.88 7.72
N THR A 72 9.32 -12.43 8.32
CA THR A 72 10.17 -13.44 7.68
C THR A 72 9.33 -14.65 7.26
N ASP A 73 9.49 -15.09 6.01
CA ASP A 73 8.70 -16.17 5.40
C ASP A 73 7.17 -15.92 5.40
N GLY A 74 6.76 -14.68 5.62
CA GLY A 74 5.37 -14.24 5.52
C GLY A 74 4.92 -14.03 4.09
N PHE A 75 3.61 -13.91 3.91
CA PHE A 75 3.05 -13.54 2.61
C PHE A 75 3.52 -12.16 2.16
N ASN A 76 3.87 -12.01 0.89
CA ASN A 76 4.18 -10.73 0.29
C ASN A 76 3.71 -10.73 -1.17
N SER A 77 2.73 -9.88 -1.48
CA SER A 77 2.22 -9.72 -2.85
C SER A 77 3.17 -8.96 -3.79
N GLY A 78 4.22 -8.33 -3.25
CA GLY A 78 5.00 -7.31 -3.95
C GLY A 78 4.25 -5.97 -4.03
N VAL A 79 4.91 -4.95 -4.57
CA VAL A 79 4.24 -3.68 -4.90
C VAL A 79 3.57 -3.83 -6.26
N VAL A 80 2.26 -3.65 -6.28
CA VAL A 80 1.41 -3.67 -7.47
C VAL A 80 1.05 -2.23 -7.82
N THR A 81 1.34 -1.81 -9.04
CA THR A 81 0.99 -0.49 -9.54
C THR A 81 -0.15 -0.58 -10.55
N VAL A 82 -1.25 0.11 -10.26
CA VAL A 82 -2.39 0.28 -11.16
C VAL A 82 -2.41 1.74 -11.62
N PRO A 83 -2.61 2.02 -12.92
CA PRO A 83 -2.60 3.38 -13.44
C PRO A 83 -3.54 4.33 -12.68
N ASP A 84 -3.04 5.53 -12.40
CA ASP A 84 -3.84 6.60 -11.82
C ASP A 84 -5.06 6.91 -12.70
N GLY A 85 -6.19 7.25 -12.07
CA GLY A 85 -7.45 7.52 -12.76
C GLY A 85 -8.25 6.27 -13.14
N THR A 86 -7.74 5.06 -12.89
CA THR A 86 -8.55 3.83 -12.97
C THR A 86 -9.73 3.93 -11.99
N PRO A 87 -10.99 3.70 -12.42
CA PRO A 87 -12.15 3.74 -11.53
C PRO A 87 -12.00 2.76 -10.36
N VAL A 88 -12.51 3.14 -9.18
CA VAL A 88 -12.39 2.31 -7.97
C VAL A 88 -12.97 0.91 -8.17
N ASP A 89 -14.12 0.79 -8.83
CA ASP A 89 -14.80 -0.49 -9.09
C ASP A 89 -14.59 -0.99 -10.53
N ALA A 90 -13.44 -0.67 -11.13
CA ALA A 90 -13.09 -1.22 -12.44
C ALA A 90 -13.02 -2.75 -12.40
N SER A 91 -13.45 -3.40 -13.48
CA SER A 91 -13.36 -4.85 -13.61
C SER A 91 -11.95 -5.30 -14.03
N GLY A 92 -11.54 -6.49 -13.58
CA GLY A 92 -10.27 -7.09 -13.98
C GLY A 92 -9.04 -6.42 -13.35
N LEU A 93 -9.19 -5.82 -12.16
CA LEU A 93 -8.07 -5.29 -11.41
C LEU A 93 -7.12 -6.41 -10.97
N PRO A 94 -5.82 -6.12 -10.81
CA PRO A 94 -4.86 -7.10 -10.33
C PRO A 94 -5.26 -7.63 -8.95
N THR A 95 -5.01 -8.91 -8.71
CA THR A 95 -5.30 -9.56 -7.44
C THR A 95 -4.12 -10.37 -6.92
N ALA A 96 -4.06 -10.51 -5.60
CA ALA A 96 -3.19 -11.46 -4.92
C ALA A 96 -4.03 -12.27 -3.92
N GLU A 97 -3.76 -13.57 -3.81
CA GLU A 97 -4.55 -14.48 -2.99
C GLU A 97 -3.77 -14.94 -1.75
N TYR A 98 -4.41 -14.87 -0.59
CA TYR A 98 -3.92 -15.46 0.65
C TYR A 98 -4.91 -16.50 1.17
N ILE A 99 -4.44 -17.73 1.37
CA ILE A 99 -5.25 -18.83 1.93
C ILE A 99 -5.18 -18.80 3.46
N VAL A 100 -6.33 -18.73 4.10
CA VAL A 100 -6.45 -18.71 5.57
C VAL A 100 -6.13 -20.11 6.10
N LYS A 101 -5.06 -20.22 6.89
CA LYS A 101 -4.57 -21.51 7.40
C LYS A 101 -5.34 -21.99 8.62
N ASP A 102 -5.70 -21.06 9.50
CA ASP A 102 -6.37 -21.32 10.76
C ASP A 102 -7.13 -20.06 11.22
N THR A 103 -7.74 -20.12 12.40
CA THR A 103 -8.49 -19.00 12.98
C THR A 103 -7.64 -18.06 13.84
N ASN A 104 -6.30 -18.18 13.80
CA ASN A 104 -5.42 -17.29 14.55
C ASN A 104 -5.35 -15.90 13.88
N PRO A 105 -5.04 -14.84 14.65
CA PRO A 105 -4.89 -13.51 14.08
C PRO A 105 -3.72 -13.42 13.08
N VAL A 106 -3.96 -12.80 11.92
CA VAL A 106 -2.94 -12.51 10.90
C VAL A 106 -3.00 -11.04 10.53
N TRP A 107 -1.84 -10.45 10.28
CA TRP A 107 -1.66 -9.01 10.22
C TRP A 107 -0.98 -8.63 8.92
N PHE A 108 -1.51 -7.61 8.24
CA PHE A 108 -0.97 -7.13 6.98
C PHE A 108 -0.82 -5.62 6.98
N PHE A 109 0.09 -5.13 6.14
CA PHE A 109 0.28 -3.72 5.90
C PHE A 109 0.56 -3.44 4.43
N ASP A 110 0.39 -2.17 4.06
CA ASP A 110 0.87 -1.65 2.78
C ASP A 110 2.27 -1.03 2.95
N GLN A 111 3.27 -1.66 2.35
CA GLN A 111 4.67 -1.21 2.36
C GLN A 111 4.93 -0.05 1.39
N ALA A 112 4.00 0.25 0.48
CA ALA A 112 4.21 1.27 -0.53
C ALA A 112 4.19 2.68 0.08
N GLY A 113 5.18 3.52 -0.28
CA GLY A 113 5.17 4.96 0.01
C GLY A 113 5.03 5.35 1.48
N GLY A 114 5.37 4.46 2.42
CA GLY A 114 5.19 4.70 3.85
C GLY A 114 3.72 4.81 4.28
N LEU A 115 2.78 4.16 3.56
CA LEU A 115 1.36 4.19 3.90
C LEU A 115 1.05 3.46 5.22
N CYS A 116 1.86 2.47 5.62
CA CYS A 116 1.68 1.76 6.88
C CYS A 116 1.62 2.69 8.11
N THR A 117 2.55 3.64 8.23
CA THR A 117 2.56 4.58 9.36
C THR A 117 1.44 5.61 9.31
N LYS A 118 0.64 5.60 8.23
CA LYS A 118 -0.61 6.37 8.10
C LYS A 118 -1.85 5.53 8.39
N GLY A 119 -1.66 4.31 8.89
CA GLY A 119 -2.75 3.39 9.26
C GLY A 119 -3.20 2.47 8.12
N ALA A 120 -2.44 2.34 7.03
CA ALA A 120 -2.73 1.38 5.97
C ALA A 120 -2.38 -0.06 6.41
N VAL A 121 -3.25 -0.62 7.25
CA VAL A 121 -3.11 -1.96 7.83
C VAL A 121 -4.40 -2.75 7.74
N PHE A 122 -4.28 -4.08 7.72
CA PHE A 122 -5.38 -5.02 7.61
C PHE A 122 -5.23 -6.18 8.61
N SER A 123 -6.36 -6.66 9.13
CA SER A 123 -6.39 -7.67 10.19
C SER A 123 -7.33 -8.83 9.85
N ILE A 124 -6.82 -10.06 9.88
CA ILE A 124 -7.59 -11.29 9.80
C ILE A 124 -7.79 -11.85 11.20
N ASN A 125 -9.01 -12.22 11.56
CA ASN A 125 -9.36 -12.84 12.85
C ASN A 125 -8.84 -12.07 14.09
N PRO A 126 -8.92 -10.72 14.15
CA PRO A 126 -8.48 -10.00 15.35
C PRO A 126 -9.46 -10.22 16.51
N GLU A 127 -8.92 -10.11 17.72
CA GLU A 127 -9.68 -10.17 18.95
C GLU A 127 -10.69 -9.01 19.05
N LEU A 128 -11.81 -9.26 19.73
CA LEU A 128 -12.94 -8.33 19.85
C LEU A 128 -12.90 -7.45 21.10
N THR A 129 -12.17 -7.86 22.13
CA THR A 129 -12.20 -7.22 23.46
C THR A 129 -10.94 -6.42 23.73
N ASN A 130 -11.09 -5.29 24.43
CA ASN A 130 -9.98 -4.48 24.89
C ASN A 130 -9.12 -5.27 25.88
N GLY A 131 -7.84 -5.45 25.57
CA GLY A 131 -6.88 -6.23 26.37
C GLY A 131 -6.02 -7.20 25.57
N GLY A 132 -6.33 -7.44 24.28
CA GLY A 132 -5.54 -8.31 23.41
C GLY A 132 -5.36 -7.75 22.00
N GLN A 133 -5.11 -8.65 21.03
CA GLN A 133 -4.71 -8.26 19.67
C GLN A 133 -5.93 -7.81 18.83
N THR A 134 -6.38 -6.57 19.04
CA THR A 134 -7.50 -5.98 18.28
C THR A 134 -7.02 -5.25 17.02
N ALA A 135 -7.90 -5.11 16.02
CA ALA A 135 -7.61 -4.34 14.81
C ALA A 135 -7.29 -2.87 15.12
N GLY A 136 -8.01 -2.27 16.08
CA GLY A 136 -7.76 -0.90 16.52
C GLY A 136 -6.38 -0.71 17.14
N GLN A 137 -5.95 -1.66 17.97
CA GLN A 137 -4.60 -1.62 18.57
C GLN A 137 -3.52 -1.84 17.50
N PHE A 138 -3.75 -2.71 16.52
CA PHE A 138 -2.80 -2.92 15.43
C PHE A 138 -2.59 -1.66 14.60
N ARG A 139 -3.68 -0.94 14.25
CA ARG A 139 -3.60 0.36 13.58
C ARG A 139 -2.84 1.40 14.41
N ALA A 140 -3.13 1.49 15.71
CA ALA A 140 -2.40 2.39 16.61
C ALA A 140 -0.90 2.07 16.68
N ASN A 141 -0.53 0.79 16.69
CA ASN A 141 0.88 0.36 16.63
C ASN A 141 1.54 0.79 15.32
N ALA A 142 0.81 0.72 14.20
CA ALA A 142 1.31 1.10 12.87
C ALA A 142 1.59 2.60 12.79
N GLU A 143 0.64 3.42 13.25
CA GLU A 143 0.78 4.88 13.33
C GLU A 143 1.94 5.31 14.25
N ALA A 144 2.27 4.50 15.26
CA ALA A 144 3.40 4.73 16.15
C ALA A 144 4.75 4.18 15.64
N SER A 145 4.77 3.47 14.50
CA SER A 145 6.00 2.87 13.97
C SER A 145 6.93 3.89 13.31
N ASP A 146 8.23 3.59 13.29
CA ASP A 146 9.22 4.47 12.66
C ASP A 146 9.07 4.47 11.12
N PRO A 147 8.80 5.62 10.49
CA PRO A 147 8.64 5.72 9.04
C PRO A 147 9.87 5.28 8.24
N SER A 148 11.06 5.29 8.84
CA SER A 148 12.30 4.79 8.22
C SER A 148 12.28 3.28 7.95
N THR A 149 11.48 2.52 8.71
CA THR A 149 11.41 1.05 8.60
C THR A 149 10.29 0.56 7.70
N ALA A 150 9.33 1.45 7.39
CA ALA A 150 8.08 1.14 6.70
C ALA A 150 8.16 1.18 5.17
N SER A 151 9.30 1.55 4.59
CA SER A 151 9.43 1.83 3.16
C SER A 151 10.51 0.96 2.52
N VAL A 152 10.09 0.03 1.67
CA VAL A 152 10.92 -0.47 0.58
C VAL A 152 10.49 0.27 -0.68
N ALA A 153 11.40 1.06 -1.26
CA ALA A 153 11.15 1.70 -2.54
C ALA A 153 10.77 0.65 -3.60
N PRO A 154 9.84 0.94 -4.53
CA PRO A 154 9.49 -0.01 -5.57
C PRO A 154 10.73 -0.32 -6.41
N THR A 155 11.29 -1.50 -6.24
CA THR A 155 12.30 -2.01 -7.17
C THR A 155 11.55 -2.41 -8.43
N SER A 156 11.63 -1.58 -9.46
CA SER A 156 11.22 -1.97 -10.81
C SER A 156 12.13 -3.12 -11.26
N ALA A 157 11.73 -4.36 -10.99
CA ALA A 157 12.34 -5.53 -11.59
C ALA A 157 11.86 -5.62 -13.04
N ALA A 158 12.51 -4.85 -13.93
CA ALA A 158 12.45 -5.10 -15.35
C ALA A 158 13.08 -6.48 -15.60
N ALA A 159 12.25 -7.48 -15.87
CA ALA A 159 12.68 -8.79 -16.33
C ALA A 159 13.51 -8.61 -17.62
N SER A 160 14.83 -8.67 -17.49
CA SER A 160 15.75 -8.67 -18.63
C SER A 160 15.82 -10.09 -19.18
N SER A 161 14.98 -10.42 -20.15
CA SER A 161 15.13 -11.61 -20.98
C SER A 161 16.44 -11.50 -21.76
N THR A 162 17.45 -12.25 -21.31
CA THR A 162 18.73 -12.35 -22.01
C THR A 162 18.57 -13.40 -23.11
N ALA A 163 18.35 -12.95 -24.35
CA ALA A 163 18.53 -13.75 -25.54
C ALA A 163 19.85 -13.34 -26.22
N SER A 164 20.77 -14.29 -26.37
CA SER A 164 22.05 -14.12 -27.06
C SER A 164 21.88 -14.24 -28.59
N ALA A 165 22.54 -13.36 -29.37
CA ALA A 165 23.53 -13.71 -30.40
C ALA A 165 23.74 -12.62 -31.49
N ALA A 166 25.02 -12.21 -31.62
CA ALA A 166 25.82 -12.03 -32.86
C ALA A 166 25.45 -11.03 -33.99
N ASP A 167 26.35 -10.03 -34.12
CA ASP A 167 27.15 -9.65 -35.32
C ASP A 167 26.53 -8.82 -36.48
N LYS A 168 26.91 -7.53 -36.61
CA LYS A 168 27.86 -7.00 -37.63
C LYS A 168 27.96 -5.46 -37.66
N SER A 169 29.18 -5.01 -37.96
CA SER A 169 29.70 -3.64 -38.01
C SER A 169 29.14 -2.72 -39.13
N GLN A 170 29.20 -1.39 -38.89
CA GLN A 170 29.67 -0.29 -39.76
C GLN A 170 29.52 1.05 -38.99
N THR A 171 30.58 1.66 -38.44
CA THR A 171 31.54 2.65 -39.02
C THR A 171 30.92 3.89 -39.69
N SER A 172 31.08 5.06 -39.03
CA SER A 172 31.56 6.37 -39.55
C SER A 172 30.92 7.52 -38.74
N THR A 173 31.48 8.70 -38.44
CA THR A 173 32.81 9.31 -38.37
C THR A 173 32.58 10.67 -37.68
N ALA A 174 33.50 11.07 -36.81
CA ALA A 174 33.87 12.41 -36.29
C ALA A 174 32.89 13.61 -36.35
N ALA A 175 32.82 14.38 -35.25
CA ALA A 175 33.58 15.64 -35.11
C ALA A 175 33.31 16.35 -33.77
N SER A 176 34.39 16.80 -33.15
CA SER A 176 34.49 17.68 -31.99
C SER A 176 33.96 19.09 -32.25
N ALA A 177 33.47 19.77 -31.22
CA ALA A 177 33.97 21.11 -30.84
C ALA A 177 33.31 21.60 -29.54
N SER A 178 34.17 21.81 -28.55
CA SER A 178 33.98 22.66 -27.38
C SER A 178 33.75 24.11 -27.82
N GLN A 179 32.95 24.88 -27.07
CA GLN A 179 33.35 26.21 -26.64
C GLN A 179 32.46 26.78 -25.53
N THR A 180 33.18 27.43 -24.62
CA THR A 180 32.82 27.94 -23.31
C THR A 180 32.51 29.43 -23.41
N SER A 181 31.72 29.91 -22.45
CA SER A 181 31.69 31.27 -21.87
C SER A 181 31.29 32.45 -22.74
N SER A 182 30.38 33.28 -22.19
CA SER A 182 30.73 34.64 -21.76
C SER A 182 29.63 35.23 -20.87
N THR A 183 29.98 35.43 -19.61
CA THR A 183 29.36 36.37 -18.65
C THR A 183 29.93 37.77 -18.87
N ASN A 184 29.12 38.83 -18.70
CA ASN A 184 29.37 39.93 -17.74
C ASN A 184 28.61 41.24 -18.04
N SER A 185 28.36 41.94 -16.92
CA SER A 185 28.11 43.39 -16.74
C SER A 185 26.63 43.76 -16.58
N ALA A 186 26.10 43.96 -15.36
CA ALA A 186 26.35 45.02 -14.36
C ALA A 186 25.78 46.39 -14.75
N THR A 187 24.67 46.80 -14.10
CA THR A 187 24.32 48.20 -13.86
C THR A 187 23.63 48.34 -12.50
N THR A 188 24.12 49.33 -11.77
CA THR A 188 23.86 49.76 -10.40
C THR A 188 22.67 50.73 -10.32
N MET A 189 21.93 50.74 -9.20
CA MET A 189 21.59 51.93 -8.34
C MET A 189 20.18 51.89 -7.70
N ALA A 190 20.22 51.89 -6.37
CA ALA A 190 19.49 52.76 -5.41
C ALA A 190 17.96 52.69 -5.21
N GLY A 191 17.58 52.36 -3.95
CA GLY A 191 17.02 53.39 -3.06
C GLY A 191 15.56 53.25 -2.59
N PHE A 192 15.41 53.36 -1.26
CA PHE A 192 14.19 53.65 -0.44
C PHE A 192 13.20 52.49 -0.19
N SER A 193 12.47 52.38 0.92
CA SER A 193 12.54 52.80 2.34
C SER A 193 11.11 52.62 2.88
N MET A 194 10.96 51.88 4.00
CA MET A 194 9.87 51.92 4.99
C MET A 194 8.42 51.56 4.59
N GLY A 195 7.76 50.80 5.46
CA GLY A 195 6.31 50.95 5.67
C GLY A 195 5.56 49.68 6.09
N ALA A 196 5.64 49.33 7.38
CA ALA A 196 4.71 48.40 8.03
C ALA A 196 3.42 49.14 8.42
N THR A 197 2.25 48.51 8.28
CA THR A 197 1.03 48.90 9.01
C THR A 197 0.22 47.68 9.46
N LEU A 198 0.04 47.61 10.79
CA LEU A 198 -0.96 46.83 11.50
C LEU A 198 -2.34 47.47 11.38
N ALA A 199 -3.40 46.67 11.35
CA ALA A 199 -4.75 47.10 11.73
C ALA A 199 -5.53 45.95 12.41
N ALA A 200 -5.55 45.99 13.74
CA ALA A 200 -6.73 45.60 14.55
C ALA A 200 -7.68 46.82 14.56
N PHE A 201 -9.00 46.74 14.75
CA PHE A 201 -9.79 46.21 15.86
C PHE A 201 -11.28 46.19 15.43
N GLY A 202 -12.14 45.49 16.20
CA GLY A 202 -13.53 45.90 16.31
C GLY A 202 -14.52 44.83 16.72
N SER A 203 -14.67 44.61 18.02
CA SER A 203 -15.78 43.89 18.65
C SER A 203 -17.02 44.79 18.74
N TRP A 204 -18.22 44.26 18.47
CA TRP A 204 -19.47 44.85 18.96
C TRP A 204 -20.47 43.75 19.36
N LEU A 205 -21.40 44.13 20.22
CA LEU A 205 -22.04 43.37 21.30
C LEU A 205 -23.57 43.57 21.19
N LEU A 206 -24.34 42.53 21.55
CA LEU A 206 -25.77 42.53 21.95
C LEU A 206 -26.84 43.00 20.94
N ILE A 207 -27.76 42.10 20.60
CA ILE A 207 -29.21 42.14 20.92
C ILE A 207 -29.66 40.69 21.14
#